data_AF-A0A6N7MAN0-F1
#
_entry.id   AF-A0A6N7MAN0-F1
#
_cell.length_a   1.000
_cell.length_b   1.000
_cell.length_c   1.000
_cell.angle_alpha   90.00
_cell.angle_beta   90.00
_cell.angle_gamma   90.00
#
_symmetry.space_group_name_H-M   'P 1'
#
loop_
_entity.id
_entity.type
_entity.pdbx_description
1 polymer ?
#
loop_
_entity_poly.entity_id
_entity_poly.type
_entity_poly.pdbx_seq_one_letter_code
_entity_poly.pdbx_strand_id
1 'polypeptide(L)'
;MRKTSKKYFKCPECKISIPCSRTELDSIENCPECGYRLIRERFFVFIITGKTGSGKSTFLVKLLERLRRRKISVSGILAKGMWRNGQKQVYEIQNIQTGETLPLASRGFIDDWNKIGNFYFNPEAILFGNKILTDPRLIKNDLIVLDEIGPFELDDKIWADSVSRLLITSDCPMIWVVRNKLLKKVIQKWKLQEPDIIDIEKVSVRQAEKSIVSKLGLQ
;
A
#
# COMPACT_ATOMS: atom_id res chain seq x y z
N MET A 1 -16.50 -25.92 5.02
CA MET A 1 -16.40 -25.02 6.20
C MET A 1 -14.93 -24.65 6.41
N ARG A 2 -14.53 -23.41 6.09
CA ARG A 2 -13.15 -22.96 6.32
C ARG A 2 -13.01 -22.53 7.78
N LYS A 3 -12.25 -23.28 8.58
CA LYS A 3 -11.89 -22.89 9.96
C LYS A 3 -11.11 -21.58 9.90
N THR A 4 -11.69 -20.50 10.41
CA THR A 4 -10.97 -19.25 10.66
C THR A 4 -9.93 -19.53 11.74
N SER A 5 -8.64 -19.53 11.37
CA SER A 5 -7.56 -19.64 12.35
C SER A 5 -7.57 -18.37 13.21
N LYS A 6 -8.01 -18.51 14.47
CA LYS A 6 -7.87 -17.45 15.48
C LYS A 6 -6.38 -17.08 15.54
N LYS A 7 -6.05 -15.82 15.27
CA LYS A 7 -4.69 -15.31 15.45
C LYS A 7 -4.50 -14.95 16.93
N TYR A 8 -3.30 -15.16 17.42
CA TYR A 8 -2.93 -14.87 18.81
C TYR A 8 -1.73 -13.93 18.81
N PHE A 9 -1.76 -12.92 19.67
CA PHE A 9 -0.61 -12.08 19.98
C PHE A 9 0.09 -12.65 21.23
N LYS A 10 1.40 -12.84 21.19
CA LYS A 10 2.15 -13.33 22.35
C LYS A 10 2.73 -12.16 23.12
N CYS A 11 2.31 -11.97 24.37
CA CYS A 11 2.82 -10.89 25.23
C CYS A 11 4.35 -10.98 25.38
N PRO A 12 5.12 -9.90 25.17
CA PRO A 12 6.57 -9.92 25.33
C PRO A 12 7.01 -10.19 26.77
N GLU A 13 6.24 -9.73 27.75
CA GLU A 13 6.58 -9.81 29.18
C GLU A 13 6.17 -11.16 29.77
N CYS A 14 4.88 -11.48 29.83
CA CYS A 14 4.38 -12.72 30.45
C CYS A 14 4.18 -13.90 29.49
N LYS A 15 4.47 -13.73 28.19
CA LYS A 15 4.39 -14.78 27.16
C LYS A 15 3.00 -15.41 26.92
N ILE A 16 1.94 -14.88 27.53
CA ILE A 16 0.56 -15.33 27.28
C ILE A 16 0.16 -15.08 25.82
N SER A 17 -0.66 -15.98 25.28
CA SER A 17 -1.26 -15.84 23.95
C SER A 17 -2.62 -15.16 24.09
N ILE A 18 -2.71 -13.90 23.70
CA ILE A 18 -3.93 -13.09 23.70
C ILE A 18 -4.69 -13.38 22.40
N PRO A 19 -5.94 -13.89 22.47
CA PRO A 19 -6.79 -14.02 21.30
C PRO A 19 -6.97 -12.65 20.65
N CYS A 20 -6.65 -12.55 19.37
CA CYS A 20 -6.75 -11.29 18.65
C CYS A 20 -7.79 -11.44 17.52
N SER A 21 -8.85 -10.63 17.61
CA SER A 21 -9.64 -10.22 16.46
C SER A 21 -9.22 -8.79 16.04
N ARG A 22 -9.37 -8.48 14.75
CA ARG A 22 -9.03 -7.17 14.16
C ARG A 22 -9.74 -5.99 14.82
N THR A 23 -10.89 -6.23 15.43
CA THR A 23 -11.72 -5.24 16.09
C THR A 23 -11.36 -5.05 17.56
N GLU A 24 -10.72 -6.03 18.21
CA GLU A 24 -10.48 -6.02 19.66
C GLU A 24 -9.06 -5.64 20.06
N LEU A 25 -8.07 -5.72 19.17
CA LEU A 25 -6.71 -5.21 19.48
C LEU A 25 -6.72 -3.70 19.76
N ASP A 26 -7.59 -2.96 19.08
CA ASP A 26 -7.79 -1.53 19.37
C ASP A 26 -8.41 -1.29 20.76
N SER A 27 -9.00 -2.31 21.39
CA SER A 27 -9.59 -2.24 22.74
C SER A 27 -8.75 -2.88 23.86
N ILE A 28 -7.74 -3.68 23.52
CA ILE A 28 -6.82 -4.27 24.50
C ILE A 28 -5.54 -3.42 24.49
N GLU A 29 -5.59 -2.26 25.14
CA GLU A 29 -4.41 -1.40 25.29
C GLU A 29 -3.34 -2.04 26.17
N ASN A 30 -3.73 -2.96 27.07
CA ASN A 30 -2.87 -3.60 28.06
C ASN A 30 -3.11 -5.12 28.11
N CYS A 31 -2.04 -5.88 28.34
CA CYS A 31 -2.08 -7.32 28.54
C CYS A 31 -2.97 -7.63 29.74
N PRO A 32 -3.99 -8.48 29.60
CA PRO A 32 -4.90 -8.79 30.70
C PRO A 32 -4.19 -9.48 31.88
N GLU A 33 -3.05 -10.12 31.62
CA GLU A 33 -2.30 -10.86 32.64
C GLU A 33 -1.30 -9.98 33.41
N CYS A 34 -0.47 -9.21 32.70
CA CYS A 34 0.65 -8.48 33.33
C CYS A 34 0.55 -6.96 33.19
N GLY A 35 -0.50 -6.44 32.56
CA GLY A 35 -0.66 -5.01 32.32
C GLY A 35 0.28 -4.42 31.26
N TYR A 36 1.16 -5.22 30.64
CA TYR A 36 2.06 -4.76 29.57
C TYR A 36 1.26 -4.06 28.47
N ARG A 37 1.61 -2.81 28.16
CA ARG A 37 0.91 -2.04 27.13
C ARG A 37 1.06 -2.72 25.76
N LEU A 38 0.00 -3.32 25.25
CA LEU A 38 -0.07 -4.09 24.00
C LEU A 38 -0.24 -3.19 22.77
N ILE A 39 0.31 -1.97 22.82
CA ILE A 39 0.36 -1.12 21.64
C ILE A 39 1.35 -1.77 20.67
N ARG A 40 0.83 -2.33 19.59
CA ARG A 40 1.63 -2.44 18.38
C ARG A 40 2.05 -1.02 18.01
N GLU A 41 3.34 -0.74 17.98
CA GLU A 41 3.86 0.45 17.32
C GLU A 41 3.29 0.45 15.90
N ARG A 42 2.32 1.35 15.66
CA ARG A 42 1.63 1.40 14.37
C ARG A 42 2.65 1.82 13.33
N PHE A 43 2.71 1.07 12.23
CA PHE A 43 3.58 1.36 11.11
C PHE A 43 3.19 2.68 10.43
N PHE A 44 4.17 3.36 9.84
CA PHE A 44 3.95 4.62 9.15
C PHE A 44 3.35 4.41 7.76
N VAL A 45 2.35 5.23 7.41
CA VAL A 45 1.83 5.32 6.04
C VAL A 45 2.20 6.68 5.46
N PHE A 46 3.09 6.68 4.48
CA PHE A 46 3.41 7.84 3.65
C PHE A 46 2.44 7.88 2.48
N ILE A 47 1.75 9.01 2.28
CA ILE A 47 0.85 9.19 1.14
C ILE A 47 1.44 10.19 0.17
N ILE A 48 1.87 9.69 -1.00
CA ILE A 48 2.25 10.53 -2.14
C ILE A 48 0.96 11.02 -2.80
N THR A 49 0.78 12.35 -2.82
CA THR A 49 -0.41 12.97 -3.37
C THR A 49 -0.11 14.10 -4.36
N GLY A 50 -1.13 14.49 -5.11
CA GLY A 50 -1.07 15.48 -6.17
C GLY A 50 -2.23 15.33 -7.16
N LYS A 51 -2.34 16.27 -8.10
CA LYS A 51 -3.40 16.24 -9.13
C LYS A 51 -3.37 14.97 -10.00
N THR A 52 -4.44 14.76 -10.77
CA THR A 52 -4.44 13.71 -11.81
C THR A 52 -3.45 14.11 -12.89
N GLY A 53 -2.58 13.18 -13.32
CA GLY A 53 -1.59 13.47 -14.36
C GLY A 53 -0.36 14.29 -13.92
N SER A 54 -0.24 14.68 -12.65
CA SER A 54 0.88 15.51 -12.16
C SER A 54 2.25 14.81 -12.09
N GLY A 55 2.33 13.54 -12.50
CA GLY A 55 3.58 12.77 -12.46
C GLY A 55 3.85 12.03 -11.15
N LYS A 56 2.83 11.74 -10.32
CA LYS A 56 2.98 10.97 -9.06
C LYS A 56 3.75 9.64 -9.24
N SER A 57 3.39 8.82 -10.23
CA SER A 57 4.11 7.56 -10.50
C SER A 57 5.56 7.83 -10.90
N THR A 58 5.85 8.90 -11.65
CA THR A 58 7.22 9.32 -11.99
C THR A 58 8.00 9.78 -10.75
N PHE A 59 7.35 10.55 -9.86
CA PHE A 59 7.92 10.96 -8.59
C PHE A 59 8.25 9.75 -7.72
N LEU A 60 7.33 8.79 -7.62
CA LEU A 60 7.51 7.55 -6.88
C LEU A 60 8.68 6.75 -7.44
N VAL A 61 8.75 6.52 -8.76
CA VAL A 61 9.88 5.78 -9.37
C VAL A 61 11.22 6.43 -9.02
N LYS A 62 11.33 7.76 -9.18
CA LYS A 62 12.54 8.50 -8.80
C LYS A 62 12.85 8.35 -7.32
N LEU A 63 11.84 8.40 -6.45
CA LEU A 63 11.99 8.20 -5.00
C LEU A 63 12.53 6.80 -4.69
N LEU A 64 11.96 5.75 -5.28
CA LEU A 64 12.39 4.38 -5.09
C LEU A 64 13.84 4.16 -5.54
N GLU A 65 14.27 4.79 -6.63
CA GLU A 65 15.69 4.77 -7.04
C GLU A 65 16.61 5.38 -5.98
N ARG A 66 16.19 6.45 -5.29
CA ARG A 66 16.99 7.03 -4.20
C ARG A 66 17.05 6.13 -2.98
N LEU A 67 15.90 5.57 -2.57
CA LEU A 67 15.81 4.65 -1.44
C LEU A 67 16.65 3.38 -1.68
N ARG A 68 16.61 2.81 -2.89
CA ARG A 68 17.47 1.67 -3.28
C ARG A 68 18.96 1.99 -3.20
N ARG A 69 19.40 3.19 -3.59
CA ARG A 69 20.80 3.63 -3.42
C ARG A 69 21.24 3.71 -1.96
N ARG A 70 20.30 3.80 -1.03
CA ARG A 70 20.53 3.70 0.42
C ARG A 70 20.38 2.28 0.96
N LYS A 71 20.27 1.28 0.08
CA LYS A 71 20.04 -0.13 0.44
C LYS A 71 18.73 -0.38 1.20
N ILE A 72 17.76 0.54 1.09
CA ILE A 72 16.41 0.34 1.61
C ILE A 72 15.68 -0.60 0.65
N SER A 73 15.28 -1.75 1.16
CA SER A 73 14.54 -2.77 0.43
C SER A 73 13.08 -2.38 0.28
N VAL A 74 12.54 -2.53 -0.93
CA VAL A 74 11.17 -2.11 -1.25
C VAL A 74 10.46 -3.22 -2.00
N SER A 75 9.22 -3.47 -1.61
CA SER A 75 8.31 -4.42 -2.27
C SER A 75 6.95 -3.78 -2.57
N GLY A 76 6.07 -4.53 -3.22
CA GLY A 76 4.74 -4.08 -3.59
C GLY A 76 4.58 -3.88 -5.09
N ILE A 77 3.64 -3.00 -5.45
CA ILE A 77 3.17 -2.85 -6.82
C ILE A 77 3.35 -1.41 -7.33
N LEU A 78 3.73 -1.28 -8.60
CA LEU A 78 3.68 -0.01 -9.34
C LEU A 78 2.62 -0.06 -10.44
N ALA A 79 1.78 0.96 -10.55
CA ALA A 79 0.87 1.15 -11.68
C ALA A 79 1.41 2.25 -12.61
N LYS A 80 2.26 1.85 -13.56
CA LYS A 80 2.72 2.74 -14.61
C LYS A 80 1.58 2.93 -15.59
N GLY A 81 1.43 4.12 -16.14
CA GLY A 81 0.57 4.22 -17.32
C GLY A 81 1.25 4.96 -18.43
N MET A 82 0.96 4.45 -19.61
CA MET A 82 1.58 4.79 -20.86
C MET A 82 0.68 5.75 -21.63
N TRP A 83 1.34 6.69 -22.27
CA TRP A 83 0.68 7.64 -23.16
C TRP A 83 0.59 7.01 -24.55
N ARG A 84 -0.62 6.96 -25.10
CA ARG A 84 -0.87 6.67 -26.53
C ARG A 84 -1.69 7.82 -27.08
N ASN A 85 -1.27 8.38 -28.22
CA ASN A 85 -1.94 9.50 -28.91
C ASN A 85 -2.23 10.71 -27.99
N GLY A 86 -1.24 11.11 -27.18
CA GLY A 86 -1.39 12.27 -26.28
C GLY A 86 -2.33 12.05 -25.08
N GLN A 87 -2.85 10.83 -24.88
CA GLN A 87 -3.66 10.49 -23.71
C GLN A 87 -3.10 9.28 -22.95
N LYS A 88 -3.20 9.29 -21.63
CA LYS A 88 -2.88 8.12 -20.79
C LYS A 88 -4.00 7.09 -20.93
N GLN A 89 -3.81 6.15 -21.85
CA GLN A 89 -4.85 5.20 -22.25
C GLN A 89 -4.65 3.79 -21.69
N VAL A 90 -3.41 3.41 -21.41
CA VAL A 90 -3.05 2.05 -20.98
C VAL A 90 -2.23 2.11 -19.70
N TYR A 91 -2.48 1.16 -18.82
CA TYR A 91 -1.82 1.02 -17.53
C TYR A 91 -1.24 -0.39 -17.42
N GLU A 92 -0.10 -0.50 -16.76
CA GLU A 92 0.58 -1.75 -16.46
C GLU A 92 0.83 -1.82 -14.96
N ILE A 93 0.65 -3.01 -14.41
CA ILE A 93 1.07 -3.34 -13.06
C ILE A 93 2.46 -3.95 -13.11
N GLN A 94 3.33 -3.55 -12.19
CA GLN A 94 4.68 -4.11 -12.04
C GLN A 94 4.91 -4.61 -10.62
N ASN A 95 5.50 -5.80 -10.49
CA ASN A 95 6.09 -6.25 -9.23
C ASN A 95 7.43 -5.52 -9.01
N ILE A 96 7.55 -4.78 -7.91
CA ILE A 96 8.74 -3.96 -7.62
C ILE A 96 10.00 -4.82 -7.43
N GLN A 97 9.87 -6.02 -6.88
CA GLN A 97 10.99 -6.89 -6.55
C GLN A 97 11.51 -7.64 -7.76
N THR A 98 10.60 -8.20 -8.58
CA THR A 98 10.99 -9.02 -9.74
C THR A 98 11.13 -8.20 -11.02
N GLY A 99 10.50 -7.03 -11.09
CA GLY A 99 10.41 -6.22 -12.29
C GLY A 99 9.37 -6.70 -13.30
N GLU A 100 8.74 -7.86 -13.07
CA GLU A 100 7.70 -8.45 -13.92
C GLU A 100 6.50 -7.51 -14.06
N THR A 101 5.97 -7.42 -15.29
CA THR A 101 4.90 -6.50 -15.67
C THR A 101 3.75 -7.20 -16.37
N LEU A 102 2.51 -6.75 -16.13
CA LEU A 102 1.33 -7.15 -16.91
C LEU A 102 0.50 -5.93 -17.32
N PRO A 103 -0.15 -5.94 -18.50
CA PRO A 103 -1.18 -4.96 -18.86
C PRO A 103 -2.32 -5.01 -17.84
N LEU A 104 -2.58 -3.88 -17.18
CA LEU A 104 -3.55 -3.77 -16.09
C LEU A 104 -4.90 -3.25 -16.56
N ALA A 105 -4.90 -2.10 -17.24
CA ALA A 105 -6.14 -1.42 -17.60
C ALA A 105 -6.01 -0.62 -18.90
N SER A 106 -7.12 -0.52 -19.63
CA SER A 106 -7.26 0.23 -20.86
C SER A 106 -8.52 1.06 -20.84
N ARG A 107 -8.53 2.22 -21.51
CA ARG A 107 -9.77 2.95 -21.81
C ARG A 107 -10.50 2.41 -23.04
N GLY A 108 -9.76 1.79 -23.95
CA GLY A 108 -10.32 1.10 -25.11
C GLY A 108 -10.86 -0.28 -24.71
N PHE A 109 -11.92 -0.71 -25.39
CA PHE A 109 -12.43 -2.08 -25.25
C PHE A 109 -11.33 -3.09 -25.60
N ILE A 110 -11.22 -4.13 -24.78
CA ILE A 110 -10.35 -5.28 -24.99
C ILE A 110 -11.20 -6.49 -24.60
N ASP A 111 -11.16 -7.53 -25.43
CA ASP A 111 -11.91 -8.76 -25.19
C ASP A 111 -11.42 -9.45 -23.90
N ASP A 112 -12.30 -10.16 -23.21
CA ASP A 112 -12.05 -10.82 -21.91
C ASP A 112 -11.65 -9.89 -20.74
N TRP A 113 -11.66 -8.56 -20.93
CA TRP A 113 -11.36 -7.61 -19.88
C TRP A 113 -12.63 -7.06 -19.23
N ASN A 114 -12.60 -6.93 -17.90
CA ASN A 114 -13.76 -6.51 -17.12
C ASN A 114 -13.94 -4.99 -17.16
N LYS A 115 -15.11 -4.53 -17.61
CA LYS A 115 -15.44 -3.10 -17.59
C LYS A 115 -15.75 -2.63 -16.16
N ILE A 116 -14.93 -1.72 -15.64
CA ILE A 116 -15.09 -1.10 -14.32
C ILE A 116 -14.98 0.42 -14.47
N GLY A 117 -16.12 1.10 -14.39
CA GLY A 117 -16.20 2.53 -14.69
C GLY A 117 -15.80 2.82 -16.14
N ASN A 118 -14.81 3.70 -16.33
CA ASN A 118 -14.33 4.13 -17.65
C ASN A 118 -13.13 3.32 -18.15
N PHE A 119 -12.85 2.16 -17.54
CA PHE A 119 -11.72 1.31 -17.88
C PHE A 119 -12.16 -0.14 -18.07
N TYR A 120 -11.45 -0.85 -18.92
CA TYR A 120 -11.44 -2.30 -19.01
C TYR A 120 -10.20 -2.77 -18.27
N PHE A 121 -10.37 -3.71 -17.33
CA PHE A 121 -9.28 -4.26 -16.53
C PHE A 121 -8.99 -5.70 -16.90
N ASN A 122 -7.70 -6.02 -17.01
CA ASN A 122 -7.24 -7.37 -17.18
C ASN A 122 -7.43 -8.17 -15.88
N PRO A 123 -8.30 -9.21 -15.86
CA PRO A 123 -8.50 -10.02 -14.67
C PRO A 123 -7.22 -10.71 -14.18
N GLU A 124 -6.32 -11.11 -15.08
CA GLU A 124 -5.04 -11.74 -14.72
C GLU A 124 -4.12 -10.76 -13.99
N ALA A 125 -4.09 -9.50 -14.42
CA ALA A 125 -3.30 -8.46 -13.77
C ALA A 125 -3.81 -8.11 -12.37
N ILE A 126 -5.13 -8.15 -12.16
CA ILE A 126 -5.73 -7.99 -10.82
C ILE A 126 -5.28 -9.15 -9.92
N LEU A 127 -5.38 -10.40 -10.41
CA LEU A 127 -4.95 -11.59 -9.68
C LEU A 127 -3.45 -11.55 -9.37
N PHE A 128 -2.64 -11.12 -10.33
CA PHE A 128 -1.20 -10.91 -10.18
C PHE A 128 -0.90 -9.90 -9.06
N GLY A 129 -1.54 -8.73 -9.08
CA GLY A 129 -1.42 -7.74 -8.00
C GLY A 129 -1.80 -8.31 -6.63
N ASN A 130 -2.92 -9.04 -6.54
CA ASN A 130 -3.33 -9.69 -5.30
C ASN A 130 -2.32 -10.74 -4.81
N LYS A 131 -1.72 -11.53 -5.72
CA LYS A 131 -0.65 -12.49 -5.36
C LYS A 131 0.56 -11.77 -4.76
N ILE A 132 0.97 -10.64 -5.34
CA ILE A 132 2.07 -9.83 -4.80
C ILE A 132 1.71 -9.33 -3.40
N LEU A 133 0.57 -8.65 -3.25
CA LEU A 133 0.18 -8.01 -1.98
C LEU A 133 -0.16 -9.00 -0.86
N THR A 134 -0.41 -10.26 -1.19
CA THR A 134 -0.67 -11.31 -0.20
C THR A 134 0.54 -12.16 0.15
N ASP A 135 1.66 -11.99 -0.57
CA ASP A 135 2.91 -12.72 -0.34
C ASP A 135 3.45 -12.44 1.07
N PRO A 136 3.65 -13.47 1.92
CA PRO A 136 4.22 -13.31 3.25
C PRO A 136 5.63 -12.71 3.26
N ARG A 137 6.36 -12.76 2.16
CA ARG A 137 7.71 -12.18 2.03
C ARG A 137 7.68 -10.66 1.85
N LEU A 138 6.52 -10.09 1.50
CA LEU A 138 6.36 -8.65 1.30
C LEU A 138 6.80 -7.87 2.56
N ILE A 139 6.40 -8.36 3.74
CA ILE A 139 6.68 -7.73 5.03
C ILE A 139 8.14 -7.89 5.51
N LYS A 140 8.99 -8.61 4.78
CA LYS A 140 10.42 -8.74 5.08
C LYS A 140 11.26 -7.58 4.52
N ASN A 141 10.64 -6.67 3.79
CA ASN A 141 11.28 -5.48 3.25
C ASN A 141 11.07 -4.29 4.20
N ASP A 142 11.86 -3.25 4.03
CA ASP A 142 11.77 -2.02 4.82
C ASP A 142 10.51 -1.20 4.46
N LEU A 143 10.04 -1.31 3.21
CA LEU A 143 8.88 -0.58 2.71
C LEU A 143 8.00 -1.42 1.77
N ILE A 144 6.70 -1.18 1.85
CA ILE A 144 5.70 -1.68 0.90
C ILE A 144 5.12 -0.50 0.11
N VAL A 145 4.99 -0.65 -1.21
CA VAL A 145 4.46 0.38 -2.10
C VAL A 145 3.15 -0.06 -2.75
N LEU A 146 2.20 0.86 -2.80
CA LEU A 146 0.90 0.73 -3.48
C LEU A 146 0.67 1.94 -4.39
N ASP A 147 0.93 1.78 -5.69
CA ASP A 147 0.58 2.78 -6.73
C ASP A 147 -0.53 2.19 -7.62
N GLU A 148 -1.76 2.68 -7.67
CA GLU A 148 -2.41 3.82 -6.97
C GLU A 148 -3.62 3.31 -6.18
N ILE A 149 -3.90 3.87 -5.00
CA ILE A 149 -5.17 3.66 -4.27
C ILE A 149 -6.14 4.76 -4.68
N GLY A 150 -7.19 4.36 -5.40
CA GLY A 150 -8.07 5.27 -6.10
C GLY A 150 -9.56 4.98 -5.87
N PRO A 151 -10.42 5.42 -6.80
CA PRO A 151 -11.86 5.22 -6.70
C PRO A 151 -12.26 3.73 -6.63
N PHE A 152 -11.52 2.85 -7.30
CA PHE A 152 -11.87 1.44 -7.35
C PHE A 152 -11.62 0.74 -6.02
N GLU A 153 -10.47 1.00 -5.39
CA GLU A 153 -10.16 0.47 -4.07
C GLU A 153 -11.08 1.09 -3.00
N LEU A 154 -11.47 2.36 -3.16
CA LEU A 154 -12.48 2.99 -2.30
C LEU A 154 -13.86 2.32 -2.40
N ASP A 155 -14.20 1.80 -3.58
CA ASP A 155 -15.44 1.05 -3.85
C ASP A 155 -15.31 -0.47 -3.60
N ASP A 156 -14.31 -0.90 -2.80
CA ASP A 156 -14.07 -2.30 -2.45
C ASP A 156 -13.76 -3.22 -3.64
N LYS A 157 -13.18 -2.67 -4.71
CA LYS A 157 -12.77 -3.40 -5.91
C LYS A 157 -11.25 -3.55 -5.99
N ILE A 158 -10.84 -4.38 -6.95
CA ILE A 158 -9.44 -4.60 -7.35
C ILE A 158 -8.58 -5.13 -6.18
N TRP A 159 -7.90 -4.24 -5.45
CA TRP A 159 -6.96 -4.59 -4.38
C TRP A 159 -7.43 -4.16 -2.98
N ALA A 160 -8.64 -3.63 -2.82
CA ALA A 160 -9.16 -3.12 -1.54
C ALA A 160 -9.00 -4.13 -0.38
N ASP A 161 -9.31 -5.40 -0.62
CA ASP A 161 -9.13 -6.48 0.36
C ASP A 161 -7.67 -6.73 0.72
N SER A 162 -6.79 -6.68 -0.28
CA SER A 162 -5.34 -6.84 -0.09
C SER A 162 -4.75 -5.68 0.71
N VAL A 163 -5.17 -4.44 0.44
CA VAL A 163 -4.79 -3.24 1.21
C VAL A 163 -5.26 -3.39 2.67
N SER A 164 -6.54 -3.72 2.86
CA SER A 164 -7.11 -3.92 4.19
C SER A 164 -6.41 -5.07 4.93
N ARG A 165 -6.04 -6.14 4.22
CA ARG A 165 -5.27 -7.23 4.81
C ARG A 165 -3.91 -6.77 5.29
N LEU A 166 -3.16 -6.05 4.45
CA LEU A 166 -1.82 -5.56 4.75
C LEU A 166 -1.81 -4.68 6.00
N LEU A 167 -2.76 -3.74 6.12
CA LEU A 167 -2.86 -2.86 7.28
C LEU A 167 -3.01 -3.60 8.61
N ILE A 168 -3.59 -4.80 8.60
CA ILE A 168 -3.68 -5.59 9.82
C ILE A 168 -2.49 -6.55 9.98
N THR A 169 -2.05 -7.18 8.90
CA THR A 169 -1.08 -8.28 9.03
C THR A 169 0.36 -7.84 9.03
N SER A 170 0.63 -6.56 8.77
CA SER A 170 1.98 -6.02 8.61
C SER A 170 2.23 -4.91 9.61
N ASP A 171 3.47 -4.84 10.10
CA ASP A 171 4.03 -3.67 10.78
C ASP A 171 5.08 -2.98 9.89
N CYS A 172 5.12 -3.33 8.60
CA CYS A 172 6.03 -2.74 7.64
C CYS A 172 5.48 -1.38 7.17
N PRO A 173 6.28 -0.30 7.23
CA PRO A 173 5.88 1.01 6.72
C PRO A 173 5.49 0.96 5.23
N MET A 174 4.53 1.80 4.84
CA MET A 174 3.94 1.77 3.51
C MET A 174 3.99 3.12 2.80
N ILE A 175 4.14 3.10 1.48
CA ILE A 175 3.97 4.26 0.60
C ILE A 175 2.75 4.04 -0.28
N TRP A 176 1.76 4.93 -0.16
CA TRP A 176 0.53 4.88 -0.93
C TRP A 176 0.50 6.06 -1.90
N VAL A 177 0.19 5.80 -3.18
CA VAL A 177 -0.09 6.89 -4.13
C VAL A 177 -1.58 7.13 -4.15
N VAL A 178 -2.00 8.37 -3.91
CA VAL A 178 -3.42 8.75 -3.82
C VAL A 178 -3.66 10.10 -4.51
N ARG A 179 -4.71 10.20 -5.31
CA ARG A 179 -5.10 11.51 -5.89
C ARG A 179 -5.51 12.47 -4.79
N ASN A 180 -5.10 13.73 -4.88
CA ASN A 180 -5.40 14.75 -3.86
C ASN A 180 -6.89 14.83 -3.48
N LYS A 181 -7.79 14.76 -4.46
CA LYS A 181 -9.25 14.80 -4.25
C LYS A 181 -9.82 13.59 -3.49
N LEU A 182 -9.08 12.48 -3.43
CA LEU A 182 -9.48 11.25 -2.76
C LEU A 182 -8.80 11.09 -1.40
N LEU A 183 -7.83 11.94 -1.07
CA LEU A 183 -6.99 11.80 0.12
C LEU A 183 -7.82 11.62 1.41
N LYS A 184 -8.76 12.54 1.67
CA LYS A 184 -9.62 12.47 2.86
C LYS A 184 -10.43 11.16 2.91
N LYS A 185 -10.96 10.70 1.78
CA LYS A 185 -11.75 9.47 1.69
C LYS A 185 -10.90 8.23 1.97
N VAL A 186 -9.67 8.18 1.44
CA VAL A 186 -8.73 7.08 1.68
C VAL A 186 -8.35 7.03 3.16
N ILE A 187 -7.98 8.16 3.75
CA ILE A 187 -7.64 8.25 5.19
C ILE A 187 -8.82 7.76 6.05
N GLN A 188 -10.04 8.19 5.73
CA GLN A 188 -11.23 7.78 6.46
C GLN A 188 -11.57 6.29 6.28
N LYS A 189 -11.57 5.77 5.05
CA LYS A 189 -11.91 4.37 4.76
C LYS A 189 -11.03 3.39 5.53
N TRP A 190 -9.73 3.66 5.57
CA TRP A 190 -8.75 2.80 6.24
C TRP A 190 -8.32 3.30 7.63
N LYS A 191 -9.00 4.32 8.16
CA LYS A 191 -8.76 4.90 9.50
C LYS A 191 -7.27 5.18 9.79
N LEU A 192 -6.55 5.68 8.78
CA LEU A 192 -5.12 5.94 8.88
C LEU A 192 -4.86 7.00 9.97
N GLN A 193 -4.02 6.65 10.94
CA GLN A 193 -3.61 7.55 12.00
C GLN A 193 -2.43 8.38 11.53
N GLU A 194 -2.61 9.70 11.47
CA GLU A 194 -1.55 10.68 11.15
C GLU A 194 -0.62 10.30 9.98
N PRO A 195 -1.15 9.99 8.79
CA PRO A 195 -0.31 9.64 7.65
C PRO A 195 0.55 10.83 7.21
N ASP A 196 1.80 10.56 6.83
CA ASP A 196 2.71 11.56 6.31
C ASP A 196 2.36 11.92 4.87
N ILE A 197 1.84 13.12 4.66
CA ILE A 197 1.40 13.58 3.34
C ILE A 197 2.57 14.18 2.56
N ILE A 198 2.95 13.54 1.46
CA ILE A 198 3.96 14.00 0.52
C ILE A 198 3.25 14.56 -0.72
N ASP A 199 2.95 15.85 -0.67
CA ASP A 199 2.38 16.58 -1.81
C ASP A 199 3.48 16.91 -2.84
N ILE A 200 3.46 16.23 -3.99
CA ILE A 200 4.54 16.34 -4.98
C ILE A 200 4.61 17.73 -5.64
N GLU A 201 3.56 18.55 -5.50
CA GLU A 201 3.55 19.93 -5.97
C GLU A 201 4.34 20.87 -5.03
N LYS A 202 4.66 20.40 -3.81
CA LYS A 202 5.32 21.18 -2.75
C LYS A 202 6.63 20.58 -2.28
N VAL A 203 6.81 19.27 -2.47
CA VAL A 203 7.93 18.51 -1.92
C VAL A 203 8.74 17.90 -3.06
N SER A 204 10.06 18.13 -3.05
CA SER A 204 10.98 17.47 -3.97
C SER A 204 11.23 16.01 -3.59
N VAL A 205 11.65 15.19 -4.56
CA VAL A 205 12.02 13.78 -4.32
C VAL A 205 13.09 13.64 -3.22
N ARG A 206 14.04 14.59 -3.13
CA ARG A 206 15.09 14.61 -2.11
C ARG A 206 14.53 14.90 -0.71
N GLN A 207 13.55 15.79 -0.59
CA GLN A 207 12.90 16.07 0.69
C GLN A 207 12.05 14.89 1.15
N ALA A 208 11.30 14.26 0.22
CA ALA A 208 10.54 13.04 0.51
C ALA A 208 11.45 11.89 0.97
N GLU A 209 12.56 11.64 0.26
CA GLU A 209 13.58 10.66 0.66
C GLU A 209 14.07 10.91 2.08
N LYS A 210 14.48 12.15 2.41
CA LYS A 210 14.96 12.51 3.74
C LYS A 210 13.90 12.25 4.83
N SER A 211 12.65 12.63 4.57
CA SER A 211 11.54 12.43 5.50
C SER A 211 11.30 10.94 5.78
N ILE A 212 11.26 10.11 4.73
CA ILE A 212 11.07 8.66 4.86
C ILE A 212 12.23 8.03 5.62
N VAL A 213 13.47 8.29 5.21
CA VAL A 213 14.67 7.73 5.85
C VAL A 213 14.72 8.09 7.33
N SER A 214 14.43 9.36 7.67
CA SER A 214 14.40 9.82 9.05
C SER A 214 13.35 9.09 9.89
N LYS A 215 12.17 8.80 9.32
CA LYS A 215 11.10 8.08 10.04
C LYS A 215 11.34 6.59 10.15
N LEU A 216 12.07 5.99 9.21
CA LEU A 216 12.47 4.58 9.30
C LEU A 216 13.57 4.35 10.34
N GLY A 217 14.21 5.41 10.86
CA GLY A 217 15.31 5.26 11.83
C GLY A 217 16.59 4.66 11.22
N LEU A 218 16.69 4.61 9.89
CA LEU A 218 17.83 4.05 9.16
C LEU A 218 18.83 5.18 8.87
N GLN A 219 19.99 5.16 9.56
CA GLN A 219 21.11 6.09 9.31
C GLN A 219 22.10 5.51 8.30
#